data_AF-A0A7C7C2L3-F1
#
_entry.id   AF-A0A7C7C2L3-F1
#
_cell.length_a   1.000
_cell.length_b   1.000
_cell.length_c   1.000
_cell.angle_alpha   90.00
_cell.angle_beta   90.00
_cell.angle_gamma   90.00
#
_symmetry.space_group_name_H-M   'P 1'
#
loop_
_entity.id
_entity.type
_entity.pdbx_description
1 polymer ?
#
loop_
_entity_poly.entity_id
_entity_poly.type
_entity_poly.pdbx_seq_one_letter_code
_entity_poly.pdbx_strand_id
1 'polypeptide(L)'
;MKEKGFTLVELLVVIAIIAILAALLLPALGKAKSIAQRAACINNQKQLQMAHMTFSDDHGDKILYSSAWKQERSAPYAWMSGSLNLSKYLNQSKYLESTPLFPYVGKSVGVFKCPADKDLLRITNRSGEIQNIFPRHRSYSINIHVGGWSGWPVHEDKEWKIYHKYS
;
A
#
# COMPACT_ATOMS: atom_id res chain seq x y z
N MET A 1 -47.67 27.90 34.14
CA MET A 1 -47.37 26.45 34.09
C MET A 1 -45.94 26.28 34.58
N LYS A 2 -45.71 25.55 35.68
CA LYS A 2 -44.35 25.34 36.21
C LYS A 2 -43.64 24.32 35.32
N GLU A 3 -42.63 24.75 34.57
CA GLU A 3 -41.71 23.83 33.92
C GLU A 3 -40.99 23.01 34.99
N LYS A 4 -41.07 21.68 34.89
CA LYS A 4 -40.28 20.78 35.73
C LYS A 4 -38.83 20.90 35.26
N GLY A 5 -38.00 21.57 36.05
CA GLY A 5 -36.57 21.67 35.81
C GLY A 5 -35.90 20.29 35.94
N PHE A 6 -34.97 20.02 35.04
CA PHE A 6 -34.16 18.79 35.07
C PHE A 6 -33.26 18.80 36.30
N THR A 7 -33.29 17.75 37.10
CA THR A 7 -32.46 17.67 38.31
C THR A 7 -31.03 17.26 37.96
N LEU A 8 -30.04 17.72 38.75
CA LEU A 8 -28.63 17.33 38.59
C LEU A 8 -28.46 15.80 38.66
N VAL A 9 -29.28 15.11 39.46
CA VAL A 9 -29.24 13.65 39.61
C VAL A 9 -29.70 12.94 38.33
N GLU A 10 -30.78 13.41 37.70
CA GLU A 10 -31.26 12.86 36.42
C GLU A 10 -30.20 13.02 35.33
N LEU A 11 -29.52 14.17 35.27
CA LEU A 11 -28.42 14.39 34.33
C LEU A 11 -27.24 13.45 34.59
N LEU A 12 -26.88 13.27 35.86
CA LEU A 12 -25.75 12.42 36.24
C LEU A 12 -25.99 10.94 35.92
N VAL A 13 -27.22 10.44 36.12
CA VAL A 13 -27.58 9.06 35.76
C VAL A 13 -27.53 8.86 34.24
N VAL A 14 -28.00 9.83 33.45
CA VAL A 14 -28.00 9.73 31.98
C VAL A 14 -26.58 9.67 31.43
N ILE A 15 -25.68 10.54 31.89
CA ILE A 15 -24.28 10.51 31.43
C ILE A 15 -23.58 9.21 31.88
N ALA A 16 -23.91 8.68 33.06
CA ALA A 16 -23.36 7.40 33.54
C ALA A 16 -23.78 6.24 32.63
N ILE A 17 -25.06 6.19 32.22
CA ILE A 17 -25.56 5.17 31.29
C ILE A 17 -24.89 5.31 29.92
N ILE A 18 -24.78 6.52 29.37
CA ILE A 18 -24.09 6.77 28.09
C ILE A 18 -22.62 6.34 28.16
N ALA A 19 -21.93 6.61 29.27
CA ALA A 19 -20.54 6.22 29.46
C ALA A 19 -20.35 4.69 29.46
N ILE A 20 -21.24 3.94 30.14
CA ILE A 20 -21.22 2.47 30.15
C ILE A 20 -21.47 1.92 28.74
N LEU A 21 -22.49 2.44 28.03
CA LEU A 21 -22.79 2.01 26.67
C LEU A 21 -21.63 2.30 25.71
N ALA A 22 -21.02 3.49 25.79
CA ALA A 22 -19.87 3.86 24.98
C ALA A 22 -18.65 2.97 25.27
N ALA A 23 -18.38 2.65 26.55
CA ALA A 23 -17.28 1.78 26.94
C ALA A 23 -17.38 0.36 26.33
N LEU A 24 -18.60 -0.16 26.17
CA LEU A 24 -18.83 -1.46 25.52
C LEU A 24 -18.73 -1.38 23.99
N LEU A 25 -19.07 -0.24 23.39
CA LEU A 25 -19.04 -0.05 21.93
C LEU A 25 -17.64 0.20 21.36
N LEU A 26 -16.77 0.91 22.10
CA LEU A 26 -15.40 1.21 21.67
C LEU A 26 -14.56 -0.01 21.25
N PRO A 27 -14.49 -1.11 22.03
CA PRO A 27 -13.74 -2.30 21.62
C PRO A 27 -14.36 -3.00 20.40
N ALA A 28 -15.69 -2.99 20.27
CA ALA A 28 -16.37 -3.56 19.11
C ALA A 28 -16.08 -2.75 17.83
N LEU A 29 -16.12 -1.41 17.91
CA LEU A 29 -15.80 -0.52 16.80
C LEU A 29 -14.33 -0.63 16.36
N GLY A 30 -13.40 -0.78 17.32
CA GLY A 30 -11.99 -1.03 17.02
C GLY A 30 -11.77 -2.30 16.18
N LYS A 31 -12.45 -3.40 16.55
CA LYS A 31 -12.42 -4.66 15.79
C LYS A 31 -13.09 -4.52 14.42
N ALA A 32 -14.25 -3.86 14.33
CA ALA A 32 -14.94 -3.62 13.06
C ALA A 32 -14.07 -2.83 12.08
N LYS A 33 -13.39 -1.78 12.57
CA LYS A 33 -12.47 -0.96 11.77
C LYS A 33 -11.29 -1.77 11.24
N SER A 34 -10.66 -2.63 12.05
CA SER A 34 -9.54 -3.44 11.59
C SER A 34 -9.94 -4.48 10.53
N ILE A 35 -11.14 -5.08 10.67
CA ILE A 35 -11.70 -5.97 9.65
C ILE A 35 -11.97 -5.21 8.35
N ALA A 36 -12.60 -4.04 8.42
CA ALA A 36 -12.85 -3.20 7.25
C ALA A 36 -11.56 -2.80 6.52
N GLN A 37 -10.52 -2.42 7.29
CA GLN A 37 -9.21 -2.11 6.72
C GLN A 37 -8.58 -3.34 6.06
N ARG A 38 -8.66 -4.52 6.68
CA ARG A 38 -8.17 -5.78 6.08
C ARG A 38 -8.89 -6.10 4.79
N ALA A 39 -10.22 -5.99 4.75
CA ALA A 39 -11.02 -6.21 3.55
C ALA A 39 -10.61 -5.26 2.41
N ALA A 40 -10.39 -3.97 2.73
CA ALA A 40 -9.89 -3.00 1.76
C ALA A 40 -8.49 -3.37 1.23
N CYS A 41 -7.57 -3.82 2.10
CA CYS A 41 -6.23 -4.22 1.66
C CYS A 41 -6.27 -5.45 0.74
N ILE A 42 -7.09 -6.45 1.06
CA ILE A 42 -7.30 -7.63 0.21
C ILE A 42 -7.88 -7.21 -1.15
N ASN A 43 -8.85 -6.30 -1.15
CA ASN A 43 -9.44 -5.80 -2.39
C ASN A 43 -8.43 -5.05 -3.26
N ASN A 44 -7.56 -4.24 -2.64
CA ASN A 44 -6.46 -3.56 -3.33
C ASN A 44 -5.49 -4.58 -3.96
N GLN A 45 -5.10 -5.62 -3.22
CA GLN A 45 -4.26 -6.68 -3.77
C GLN A 45 -4.92 -7.43 -4.93
N LYS A 46 -6.23 -7.71 -4.84
CA LYS A 46 -6.99 -8.31 -5.94
C LYS A 46 -6.99 -7.42 -7.19
N GLN A 47 -7.19 -6.11 -7.02
CA GLN A 47 -7.11 -5.16 -8.14
C GLN A 47 -5.72 -5.14 -8.79
N LEU A 48 -4.64 -5.16 -7.99
CA LEU A 48 -3.28 -5.26 -8.50
C LEU A 48 -3.05 -6.56 -9.28
N GLN A 49 -3.53 -7.69 -8.75
CA GLN A 49 -3.39 -8.98 -9.41
C GLN A 49 -4.15 -9.03 -10.74
N MET A 50 -5.38 -8.51 -10.79
CA MET A 50 -6.14 -8.40 -12.04
C MET A 50 -5.41 -7.49 -13.04
N ALA A 51 -4.90 -6.34 -12.58
CA ALA A 51 -4.11 -5.44 -13.42
C ALA A 51 -2.86 -6.12 -14.00
N HIS A 52 -2.17 -6.96 -13.23
CA HIS A 52 -1.05 -7.76 -13.71
C HIS A 52 -1.46 -8.76 -14.80
N MET A 53 -2.59 -9.44 -14.63
CA MET A 53 -3.10 -10.39 -15.62
C MET A 53 -3.49 -9.68 -16.92
N THR A 54 -4.27 -8.60 -16.83
CA THR A 54 -4.66 -7.82 -18.02
C THR A 54 -3.45 -7.20 -18.71
N PHE A 55 -2.46 -6.72 -17.96
CA PHE A 55 -1.19 -6.27 -18.54
C PHE A 55 -0.50 -7.39 -19.32
N SER A 56 -0.44 -8.60 -18.76
CA SER A 56 0.18 -9.75 -19.41
C SER A 56 -0.53 -10.11 -20.72
N ASP A 57 -1.87 -10.13 -20.71
CA ASP A 57 -2.69 -10.41 -21.88
C ASP A 57 -2.41 -9.40 -23.01
N ASP A 58 -2.35 -8.11 -22.67
CA ASP A 58 -2.07 -7.04 -23.64
C ASP A 58 -0.62 -7.07 -24.19
N HIS A 59 0.32 -7.68 -23.47
CA HIS A 59 1.75 -7.68 -23.80
C HIS A 59 2.28 -9.05 -24.28
N GLY A 60 1.38 -9.92 -24.74
CA GLY A 60 1.75 -11.22 -25.32
C GLY A 60 2.28 -12.21 -24.28
N ASP A 61 1.56 -12.33 -23.16
CA ASP A 61 1.87 -13.20 -22.02
C ASP A 61 3.19 -12.86 -21.29
N LYS A 62 3.64 -11.61 -21.42
CA LYS A 62 4.82 -11.11 -20.72
C LYS A 62 4.42 -10.53 -19.38
N ILE A 63 5.06 -11.03 -18.34
CA ILE A 63 4.92 -10.47 -16.99
C ILE A 63 5.83 -9.25 -16.81
N LEU A 64 5.44 -8.39 -15.88
CA LEU A 64 6.28 -7.28 -15.42
C LEU A 64 7.54 -7.78 -14.73
N TYR A 65 8.63 -7.05 -14.92
CA TYR A 65 9.85 -7.24 -14.12
C TYR A 65 9.62 -6.74 -12.69
N SER A 66 10.30 -7.33 -11.71
CA SER A 66 10.11 -6.93 -10.32
C SER A 66 10.57 -5.48 -10.05
N SER A 67 11.67 -5.09 -10.70
CA SER A 67 12.32 -3.80 -10.55
C SER A 67 13.25 -3.56 -11.74
N ALA A 68 13.58 -2.29 -11.96
CA ALA A 68 14.57 -1.81 -12.92
C ALA A 68 15.17 -0.49 -12.43
N TRP A 69 16.37 -0.16 -12.91
CA TRP A 69 16.87 1.21 -12.79
C TRP A 69 16.09 2.12 -13.72
N LYS A 70 15.88 3.38 -13.31
CA LYS A 70 15.09 4.34 -14.10
C LYS A 70 15.64 4.57 -15.52
N GLN A 71 16.95 4.44 -15.69
CA GLN A 71 17.65 4.66 -16.96
C GLN A 71 17.67 3.43 -17.86
N GLU A 72 17.24 2.26 -17.38
CA GLU A 72 17.24 1.04 -18.18
C GLU A 72 16.08 1.04 -19.18
N ARG A 73 16.29 0.41 -20.34
CA ARG A 73 15.25 0.24 -21.36
C ARG A 73 14.06 -0.60 -20.87
N SER A 74 14.30 -1.46 -19.89
CA SER A 74 13.31 -2.29 -19.20
C SER A 74 12.45 -1.53 -18.19
N ALA A 75 12.80 -0.29 -17.82
CA ALA A 75 12.09 0.50 -16.82
C ALA A 75 10.57 0.63 -17.06
N PRO A 76 10.08 0.84 -18.30
CA PRO A 76 8.65 0.89 -18.59
C PRO A 76 7.92 -0.44 -18.35
N TYR A 77 8.64 -1.56 -18.27
CA TYR A 77 8.10 -2.90 -18.05
C TYR A 77 8.36 -3.44 -16.64
N ALA A 78 8.91 -2.60 -15.75
CA ALA A 78 9.07 -2.96 -14.35
C ALA A 78 7.82 -2.58 -13.56
N TRP A 79 7.40 -3.45 -12.64
CA TRP A 79 6.36 -3.19 -11.64
C TRP A 79 6.54 -1.80 -11.04
N MET A 80 7.76 -1.50 -10.59
CA MET A 80 8.16 -0.17 -10.15
C MET A 80 9.62 0.10 -10.53
N SER A 81 9.88 1.29 -11.05
CA SER A 81 11.22 1.75 -11.40
C SER A 81 11.85 2.52 -10.25
N GLY A 82 13.04 2.11 -9.82
CA GLY A 82 13.82 2.72 -8.75
C GLY A 82 13.70 2.01 -7.40
N SER A 83 14.76 2.12 -6.59
CA SER A 83 14.70 1.69 -5.20
C SER A 83 13.80 2.62 -4.40
N LEU A 84 13.40 2.17 -3.22
CA LEU A 84 12.80 3.02 -2.19
C LEU A 84 13.82 4.07 -1.68
N ASN A 85 14.51 4.80 -2.57
CA ASN A 85 15.58 5.73 -2.26
C ASN A 85 15.02 6.98 -1.59
N LEU A 86 15.27 7.02 -0.30
CA LEU A 86 14.83 7.97 0.71
C LEU A 86 14.91 9.45 0.30
N SER A 87 15.95 9.87 -0.41
CA SER A 87 16.20 11.30 -0.64
C SER A 87 15.29 11.96 -1.68
N LYS A 88 14.58 11.20 -2.53
CA LYS A 88 13.83 11.73 -3.69
C LYS A 88 12.31 11.69 -3.55
N TYR A 89 11.82 11.37 -2.34
CA TYR A 89 10.40 11.14 -2.03
C TYR A 89 9.52 12.40 -1.93
N LEU A 90 10.06 13.60 -2.12
CA LEU A 90 9.27 14.83 -1.98
C LEU A 90 8.11 14.95 -3.00
N ASN A 91 8.08 14.14 -4.07
CA ASN A 91 7.00 14.09 -5.07
C ASN A 91 6.39 12.68 -5.23
N GLN A 92 5.96 12.11 -4.11
CA GLN A 92 5.58 10.69 -3.92
C GLN A 92 4.34 10.16 -4.67
N SER A 93 3.47 10.97 -5.29
CA SER A 93 2.37 10.38 -6.11
C SER A 93 2.85 10.04 -7.52
N LYS A 94 3.73 10.86 -8.10
CA LYS A 94 4.14 10.76 -9.50
C LYS A 94 4.82 9.45 -9.86
N TYR A 95 5.51 8.81 -8.91
CA TYR A 95 6.17 7.52 -9.18
C TYR A 95 5.16 6.36 -9.26
N LEU A 96 4.07 6.44 -8.48
CA LEU A 96 2.94 5.50 -8.57
C LEU A 96 2.13 5.74 -9.84
N GLU A 97 2.05 6.98 -10.30
CA GLU A 97 1.40 7.31 -11.58
C GLU A 97 2.23 6.83 -12.78
N SER A 98 3.55 6.63 -12.61
CA SER A 98 4.46 6.22 -13.69
C SER A 98 4.60 4.70 -13.87
N THR A 99 3.96 3.89 -13.03
CA THR A 99 4.00 2.42 -13.19
C THR A 99 3.19 1.97 -14.41
N PRO A 100 3.64 0.93 -15.13
CA PRO A 100 2.88 0.34 -16.24
C PRO A 100 1.49 -0.15 -15.84
N LEU A 101 1.24 -0.44 -14.56
CA LEU A 101 -0.09 -0.87 -14.10
C LEU A 101 -1.06 0.25 -13.80
N PHE A 102 -0.60 1.51 -13.76
CA PHE A 102 -1.45 2.66 -13.47
C PHE A 102 -2.74 2.74 -14.34
N PRO A 103 -2.68 2.54 -15.67
CA PRO A 103 -3.89 2.52 -16.49
C PRO A 103 -4.82 1.36 -16.16
N TYR A 104 -4.28 0.20 -15.76
CA TYR A 104 -5.05 -1.02 -15.47
C TYR A 104 -5.76 -1.00 -14.10
N VAL A 105 -5.32 -0.11 -13.19
CA VAL A 105 -5.97 0.09 -11.88
C VAL A 105 -6.91 1.31 -11.86
N GLY A 106 -7.38 1.75 -13.02
CA GLY A 106 -8.28 2.90 -13.14
C GLY A 106 -7.63 4.23 -12.71
N LYS A 107 -6.30 4.36 -12.84
CA LYS A 107 -5.53 5.56 -12.47
C LYS A 107 -5.68 5.94 -10.98
N SER A 108 -5.90 4.96 -10.12
CA SER A 108 -6.05 5.18 -8.68
C SER A 108 -4.79 4.83 -7.91
N VAL A 109 -4.14 5.86 -7.33
CA VAL A 109 -2.96 5.67 -6.46
C VAL A 109 -3.29 4.92 -5.16
N GLY A 110 -4.55 4.98 -4.72
CA GLY A 110 -5.01 4.33 -3.48
C GLY A 110 -4.90 2.81 -3.52
N VAL A 111 -4.90 2.21 -4.71
CA VAL A 111 -4.77 0.75 -4.89
C VAL A 111 -3.40 0.24 -4.46
N PHE A 112 -2.36 1.09 -4.49
CA PHE A 112 -0.99 0.70 -4.10
C PHE A 112 -0.73 0.76 -2.58
N LYS A 113 -1.68 1.30 -1.80
CA LYS A 113 -1.56 1.49 -0.34
C LYS A 113 -2.63 0.71 0.41
N CYS A 114 -2.23 0.03 1.47
CA CYS A 114 -3.14 -0.60 2.42
C CYS A 114 -3.55 0.43 3.48
N PRO A 115 -4.84 0.67 3.76
CA PRO A 115 -5.27 1.58 4.83
C PRO A 115 -4.89 1.12 6.25
N ALA A 116 -4.55 -0.16 6.44
CA ALA A 116 -4.00 -0.66 7.71
C ALA A 116 -2.51 -0.33 7.90
N ASP A 117 -1.80 0.02 6.83
CA ASP A 117 -0.38 0.31 6.87
C ASP A 117 -0.12 1.74 7.37
N LYS A 118 0.37 1.82 8.61
CA LYS A 118 0.72 3.06 9.31
C LYS A 118 2.23 3.31 9.35
N ASP A 119 3.02 2.56 8.58
CA ASP A 119 4.47 2.65 8.64
C ASP A 119 4.97 3.99 8.08
N LEU A 120 5.96 4.53 8.78
CA LEU A 120 6.66 5.75 8.42
C LEU A 120 8.07 5.40 7.98
N LEU A 121 8.50 5.95 6.85
CA LEU A 121 9.87 5.87 6.37
C LEU A 121 10.71 6.90 7.14
N ARG A 122 11.80 6.45 7.75
CA ARG A 122 12.77 7.30 8.46
C ARG A 122 14.03 7.46 7.62
N ILE A 123 14.34 8.68 7.25
CA ILE A 123 15.55 9.01 6.51
C ILE A 123 16.68 9.20 7.50
N THR A 124 17.72 8.39 7.43
CA THR A 124 18.92 8.53 8.26
C THR A 124 20.13 8.97 7.45
N ASN A 125 21.00 9.74 8.10
CA ASN A 125 22.29 10.13 7.54
C ASN A 125 23.27 8.96 7.58
N ARG A 126 24.44 9.13 6.96
CA ARG A 126 25.56 8.18 7.13
C ARG A 126 25.99 8.03 8.60
N SER A 127 25.73 9.04 9.42
CA SER A 127 25.93 9.04 10.89
C SER A 127 24.80 8.37 11.68
N GLY A 128 23.71 7.92 11.03
CA GLY A 128 22.55 7.29 11.69
C GLY A 128 21.51 8.27 12.23
N GLU A 129 21.74 9.59 12.17
CA GLU A 129 20.78 10.60 12.63
C GLU A 129 19.57 10.70 11.70
N ILE A 130 18.37 10.81 12.30
CA ILE A 130 17.11 10.94 11.55
C ILE A 130 17.02 12.37 10.98
N GLN A 131 17.08 12.49 9.66
CA GLN A 131 16.87 13.74 8.95
C GLN A 131 15.39 14.05 8.75
N ASN A 132 14.59 13.05 8.33
CA ASN A 132 13.18 13.27 7.97
C ASN A 132 12.33 12.02 8.20
N ILE A 133 11.02 12.22 8.41
CA ILE A 133 10.03 11.14 8.59
C ILE A 133 8.86 11.39 7.64
N PHE A 134 8.52 10.39 6.81
CA PHE A 134 7.43 10.48 5.83
C PHE A 134 6.50 9.27 5.90
N PRO A 135 5.20 9.42 5.57
CA PRO A 135 4.32 8.27 5.41
C PRO A 135 4.77 7.41 4.22
N ARG A 136 4.72 6.09 4.36
CA ARG A 136 4.95 5.17 3.24
C ARG A 136 3.80 5.29 2.24
N HIS A 137 4.08 5.58 0.96
CA HIS A 137 3.03 5.72 -0.08
C HIS A 137 2.59 4.40 -0.72
N ARG A 138 3.36 3.31 -0.57
CA ARG A 138 3.05 1.99 -1.13
C ARG A 138 3.25 0.89 -0.08
N SER A 139 2.26 0.04 0.10
CA SER A 139 2.32 -1.09 1.06
C SER A 139 2.72 -2.40 0.41
N TYR A 140 2.43 -2.56 -0.89
CA TYR A 140 2.62 -3.82 -1.60
C TYR A 140 3.94 -3.85 -2.36
N SER A 141 4.52 -5.04 -2.44
CA SER A 141 5.76 -5.33 -3.16
C SER A 141 5.58 -6.62 -3.96
N ILE A 142 6.31 -6.74 -5.06
CA ILE A 142 6.44 -7.99 -5.80
C ILE A 142 7.74 -8.68 -5.39
N ASN A 143 7.74 -10.00 -5.41
CA ASN A 143 8.94 -10.78 -5.15
C ASN A 143 9.96 -10.56 -6.28
N ILE A 144 11.23 -10.35 -5.95
CA ILE A 144 12.29 -10.09 -6.92
C ILE A 144 12.47 -11.23 -7.94
N HIS A 145 12.12 -12.45 -7.56
CA HIS A 145 12.19 -13.63 -8.43
C HIS A 145 11.05 -13.69 -9.47
N VAL A 146 10.02 -12.83 -9.32
CA VAL A 146 8.98 -12.68 -10.33
C VAL A 146 9.44 -11.63 -11.34
N GLY A 147 9.88 -12.09 -12.50
CA GLY A 147 10.38 -11.23 -13.59
C GLY A 147 11.80 -10.68 -13.38
N GLY A 148 12.45 -10.95 -12.24
CA GLY A 148 13.86 -10.59 -12.03
C GLY A 148 14.10 -9.08 -11.93
N TRP A 149 15.37 -8.70 -11.84
CA TRP A 149 15.80 -7.31 -12.05
C TRP A 149 15.96 -7.06 -13.53
N SER A 150 15.06 -6.30 -14.15
CA SER A 150 15.09 -6.02 -15.58
C SER A 150 15.10 -7.27 -16.47
N GLY A 151 14.45 -8.35 -16.02
CA GLY A 151 14.44 -9.65 -16.69
C GLY A 151 15.60 -10.58 -16.34
N TRP A 152 16.55 -10.13 -15.53
CA TRP A 152 17.73 -10.90 -15.12
C TRP A 152 17.61 -11.45 -13.70
N PRO A 153 18.24 -12.60 -13.41
CA PRO A 153 18.32 -13.10 -12.05
C PRO A 153 19.17 -12.14 -11.22
N VAL A 154 18.79 -11.96 -9.96
CA VAL A 154 19.50 -11.04 -9.06
C VAL A 154 20.74 -11.73 -8.51
N HIS A 155 21.88 -11.03 -8.52
CA HIS A 155 23.16 -11.51 -7.97
C HIS A 155 23.63 -12.88 -8.52
N GLU A 156 23.42 -13.15 -9.81
CA GLU A 156 23.85 -14.40 -10.45
C GLU A 156 23.23 -15.66 -9.84
N ASP A 157 22.08 -15.53 -9.17
CA ASP A 157 21.41 -16.66 -8.54
C ASP A 157 21.09 -17.76 -9.58
N LYS A 158 21.65 -18.95 -9.35
CA LYS A 158 21.51 -20.14 -10.21
C LYS A 158 20.44 -21.11 -9.73
N GLU A 159 19.83 -20.86 -8.56
CA GLU A 159 18.80 -21.74 -8.00
C GLU A 159 17.48 -21.68 -8.77
N TRP A 160 17.29 -20.63 -9.57
CA TRP A 160 16.05 -20.37 -10.30
C TRP A 160 16.26 -20.51 -11.81
N LYS A 161 15.29 -21.16 -12.47
CA LYS A 161 15.27 -21.29 -13.93
C LYS A 161 14.41 -20.19 -14.54
N ILE A 162 14.96 -19.52 -15.55
CA ILE A 162 14.22 -18.51 -16.33
C ILE A 162 13.50 -19.23 -17.47
N TYR A 163 12.18 -19.09 -17.49
CA TYR A 163 11.35 -19.63 -18.57
C TYR A 163 11.03 -18.52 -19.55
N HIS A 164 11.65 -18.57 -20.72
CA HIS A 164 11.29 -17.72 -21.84
C HIS A 164 10.19 -18.39 -22.65
N LYS A 165 9.11 -17.67 -22.91
CA LYS A 165 8.13 -18.08 -23.91
C LYS A 165 8.74 -17.81 -25.29
N TYR A 166 9.07 -18.87 -26.02
CA TYR A 166 9.41 -18.76 -27.42
C TYR A 166 8.11 -18.53 -28.21
N SER A 167 8.06 -17.43 -28.95
CA SER A 167 6.97 -17.09 -29.87
C SER A 167 7.08 -17.87 -31.17
#